data_AF-A0A1V5B056-F1
#
_entry.id   AF-A0A1V5B056-F1
#
_cell.length_a   1.000
_cell.length_b   1.000
_cell.length_c   1.000
_cell.angle_alpha   90.00
_cell.angle_beta   90.00
_cell.angle_gamma   90.00
#
_symmetry.space_group_name_H-M   'P 1'
#
loop_
_entity.id
_entity.type
_entity.pdbx_description
1 polymer ?
#
loop_
_entity_poly.entity_id
_entity_poly.type
_entity_poly.pdbx_seq_one_letter_code
_entity_poly.pdbx_strand_id
1 'polypeptide(L)'
;MILLVDLCFEQESLSRPEFVDPIADALRRAGFSCKVHHFTELKEDEPENYDRVILCGTALRDNAYVGQLEPFSWIKSCKKPILGICAGMQVIGAVFGGRIVPQPVIGMEKIEIVMKSPLLGVPREIEGYHLHDFGVSVPTGFRVLAESREHVCAFQHDRWPVYGVMFHPEVRNRWILERFAKLR
;
A
#
# COMPACT_ATOMS: atom_id res chain seq x y z
N MET A 1 6.63 -6.67 -15.41
CA MET A 1 5.36 -7.13 -14.81
C MET A 1 5.31 -6.72 -13.35
N ILE A 2 4.15 -6.24 -12.87
CA ILE A 2 3.92 -5.81 -11.49
C ILE A 2 3.20 -6.93 -10.73
N LEU A 3 3.67 -7.26 -9.52
CA LEU A 3 2.98 -8.17 -8.61
C LEU A 3 2.00 -7.37 -7.75
N LEU A 4 0.75 -7.83 -7.69
CA LEU A 4 -0.25 -7.40 -6.73
C LEU A 4 -0.41 -8.52 -5.69
N VAL A 5 -0.14 -8.21 -4.43
CA VAL A 5 -0.31 -9.12 -3.31
C VAL A 5 -1.69 -8.85 -2.72
N ASP A 6 -2.59 -9.81 -2.90
CA ASP A 6 -3.93 -9.81 -2.31
C ASP A 6 -3.82 -10.16 -0.82
N LEU A 7 -4.29 -9.23 0.02
CA LEU A 7 -4.26 -9.33 1.48
C LEU A 7 -5.61 -9.72 2.09
N CYS A 8 -6.64 -9.98 1.25
CA CYS A 8 -7.96 -10.36 1.75
C CYS A 8 -7.89 -11.66 2.57
N PHE A 9 -8.89 -11.89 3.42
CA PHE A 9 -8.92 -13.03 4.34
C PHE A 9 -8.81 -14.39 3.64
N GLU A 10 -9.59 -14.55 2.57
CA GLU A 10 -9.68 -15.78 1.80
C GLU A 10 -9.36 -15.52 0.33
N GLN A 11 -8.77 -16.53 -0.30
CA GLN A 11 -8.65 -16.57 -1.74
C GLN A 11 -10.03 -16.44 -2.40
N GLU A 12 -10.09 -15.72 -3.50
CA GLU A 12 -11.34 -15.47 -4.23
C GLU A 12 -12.44 -14.80 -3.39
N SER A 13 -12.07 -14.14 -2.28
CA SER A 13 -12.97 -13.32 -1.49
C SER A 13 -13.69 -12.31 -2.37
N LEU A 14 -14.96 -12.05 -2.05
CA LEU A 14 -15.77 -10.99 -2.65
C LEU A 14 -15.15 -9.59 -2.46
N SER A 15 -14.14 -9.45 -1.59
CA SER A 15 -13.38 -8.22 -1.39
C SER A 15 -12.34 -7.97 -2.50
N ARG A 16 -11.85 -9.01 -3.19
CA ARG A 16 -10.84 -8.88 -4.25
C ARG A 16 -11.32 -7.96 -5.40
N PRO A 17 -12.56 -8.09 -5.93
CA PRO A 17 -13.11 -7.16 -6.91
C PRO A 17 -13.16 -5.69 -6.45
N GLU A 18 -13.18 -5.43 -5.15
CA GLU A 18 -13.26 -4.07 -4.60
C GLU A 18 -11.88 -3.46 -4.33
N PHE A 19 -10.91 -4.25 -3.86
CA PHE A 19 -9.64 -3.72 -3.34
C PHE A 19 -8.39 -4.13 -4.14
N VAL A 20 -8.50 -5.09 -5.07
CA VAL A 20 -7.36 -5.59 -5.86
C VAL A 20 -7.58 -5.33 -7.34
N ASP A 21 -8.73 -5.74 -7.88
CA ASP A 21 -9.01 -5.62 -9.31
C ASP A 21 -9.02 -4.15 -9.82
N PRO A 22 -9.50 -3.15 -9.06
CA PRO A 22 -9.43 -1.75 -9.50
C PRO A 22 -8.00 -1.21 -9.62
N ILE A 23 -7.08 -1.71 -8.79
CA ILE A 23 -5.64 -1.42 -8.90
C ILE A 23 -5.08 -2.05 -10.17
N ALA A 24 -5.37 -3.34 -10.41
CA ALA A 24 -4.95 -4.04 -11.60
C ALA A 24 -5.44 -3.34 -12.88
N ASP A 25 -6.70 -2.92 -12.89
CA ASP A 25 -7.31 -2.24 -14.04
C ASP A 25 -6.75 -0.83 -14.26
N ALA A 26 -6.45 -0.09 -13.19
CA ALA A 26 -5.76 1.19 -13.31
C ALA A 26 -4.37 1.01 -13.95
N LEU A 27 -3.60 0.01 -13.52
CA LEU A 27 -2.27 -0.28 -14.05
C LEU A 27 -2.32 -0.79 -15.50
N ARG A 28 -3.27 -1.68 -15.83
CA ARG A 28 -3.49 -2.18 -17.20
C ARG A 28 -3.84 -1.04 -18.15
N ARG A 29 -4.74 -0.12 -17.74
CA ARG A 29 -5.07 1.09 -18.52
C ARG A 29 -3.87 1.99 -18.75
N ALA A 30 -2.91 2.00 -17.81
CA ALA A 30 -1.66 2.72 -17.94
C ALA A 30 -0.57 1.96 -18.72
N GLY A 31 -0.87 0.78 -19.28
CA GLY A 31 0.02 0.00 -20.13
C GLY A 31 0.92 -1.00 -19.38
N PHE A 32 0.62 -1.31 -18.12
CA PHE A 32 1.42 -2.24 -17.30
C PHE A 32 0.75 -3.60 -17.13
N SER A 33 1.53 -4.68 -17.26
CA SER A 33 1.07 -6.03 -16.95
C SER A 33 1.10 -6.29 -15.44
N CYS A 34 0.06 -6.97 -14.94
CA CYS A 34 -0.09 -7.28 -13.52
C CYS A 34 -0.35 -8.77 -13.32
N LYS A 35 0.22 -9.34 -12.26
CA LYS A 35 -0.09 -10.67 -11.74
C LYS A 35 -0.59 -10.51 -10.30
N VAL A 36 -1.66 -11.23 -9.94
CA VAL A 36 -2.24 -11.20 -8.59
C VAL A 36 -1.94 -12.52 -7.90
N HIS A 37 -1.28 -12.49 -6.74
CA HIS A 37 -1.06 -13.65 -5.87
C HIS A 37 -1.63 -13.34 -4.49
N HIS A 38 -2.31 -14.31 -3.89
CA HIS A 38 -2.74 -14.21 -2.51
C HIS A 38 -1.54 -14.35 -1.56
N PHE A 39 -1.52 -13.59 -0.47
CA PHE A 39 -0.35 -13.56 0.43
C PHE A 39 0.00 -14.93 1.03
N THR A 40 -0.98 -15.82 1.19
CA THR A 40 -0.76 -17.19 1.71
C THR A 40 -0.07 -18.13 0.72
N GLU A 41 -0.05 -17.80 -0.57
CA GLU A 41 0.58 -18.60 -1.63
C GLU A 41 1.93 -18.04 -2.07
N LEU A 42 2.24 -16.82 -1.62
CA LEU A 42 3.43 -16.10 -2.02
C LEU A 42 4.67 -16.72 -1.36
N LYS A 43 5.61 -17.16 -2.18
CA LYS A 43 6.92 -17.62 -1.69
C LYS A 43 7.80 -16.41 -1.36
N GLU A 44 8.71 -16.57 -0.40
CA GLU A 44 9.57 -15.48 0.10
C GLU A 44 10.43 -14.82 -1.00
N ASP A 45 10.90 -15.60 -1.96
CA ASP A 45 11.76 -15.14 -3.07
C ASP A 45 10.96 -14.69 -4.31
N GLU A 46 9.68 -15.02 -4.38
CA GLU A 46 8.85 -14.75 -5.55
C GLU A 46 8.78 -13.25 -5.92
N PRO A 47 8.60 -12.30 -4.97
CA PRO A 47 8.59 -10.86 -5.25
C PRO A 47 9.75 -10.35 -6.10
N GLU A 48 10.93 -10.97 -6.02
CA GLU A 48 12.13 -10.57 -6.78
C GLU A 48 12.03 -10.88 -8.29
N ASN A 49 11.09 -11.74 -8.68
CA ASN A 49 10.83 -12.07 -10.09
C ASN A 49 10.01 -11.00 -10.82
N TYR A 50 9.53 -9.98 -10.10
CA TYR A 50 8.72 -8.90 -10.65
C TYR A 50 9.51 -7.60 -10.68
N ASP A 51 9.03 -6.65 -11.48
CA ASP A 51 9.66 -5.32 -11.54
C ASP A 51 9.34 -4.52 -10.27
N ARG A 52 8.15 -4.76 -9.70
CA ARG A 52 7.54 -4.01 -8.59
C ARG A 52 6.52 -4.86 -7.88
N VAL A 53 6.24 -4.49 -6.64
CA VAL A 53 5.22 -5.14 -5.82
C VAL A 53 4.27 -4.11 -5.22
N ILE A 54 2.98 -4.41 -5.21
CA ILE A 54 1.96 -3.65 -4.50
C ILE A 54 1.26 -4.57 -3.52
N LEU A 55 1.28 -4.22 -2.22
CA LEU A 55 0.42 -4.84 -1.22
C LEU A 55 -0.91 -4.11 -1.21
N CYS A 56 -1.99 -4.80 -1.57
CA CYS A 56 -3.31 -4.21 -1.77
C CYS A 56 -4.01 -3.89 -0.43
N GLY A 57 -5.11 -3.15 -0.51
CA GLY A 57 -6.00 -2.94 0.62
C GLY A 57 -6.89 -4.15 0.90
N THR A 58 -7.67 -4.08 1.97
CA THR A 58 -8.70 -5.06 2.33
C THR A 58 -9.99 -4.34 2.75
N ALA A 59 -11.07 -5.08 2.95
CA ALA A 59 -12.31 -4.55 3.51
C ALA A 59 -12.11 -4.12 4.98
N LEU A 60 -12.96 -3.22 5.48
CA LEU A 60 -12.86 -2.55 6.79
C LEU A 60 -12.50 -3.49 7.98
N ARG A 61 -13.07 -4.69 8.00
CA ARG A 61 -12.90 -5.67 9.11
C ARG A 61 -12.03 -6.87 8.76
N ASP A 62 -11.46 -6.87 7.56
CA ASP A 62 -10.58 -7.92 7.09
C ASP A 62 -9.14 -7.60 7.54
N ASN A 63 -8.82 -8.04 8.76
CA ASN A 63 -7.56 -7.75 9.45
C ASN A 63 -6.72 -9.02 9.72
N ALA A 64 -7.00 -10.12 9.02
CA ALA A 64 -6.34 -11.40 9.30
C ALA A 64 -4.83 -11.39 9.08
N TYR A 65 -4.34 -10.53 8.18
CA TYR A 65 -2.90 -10.30 7.96
C TYR A 65 -2.17 -9.77 9.20
N VAL A 66 -2.86 -9.08 10.12
CA VAL A 66 -2.25 -8.51 11.34
C VAL A 66 -1.66 -9.61 12.24
N GLY A 67 -2.28 -10.79 12.26
CA GLY A 67 -1.79 -11.95 13.00
C GLY A 67 -0.73 -12.78 12.26
N GLN A 68 -0.42 -12.43 11.00
CA GLN A 68 0.42 -13.21 10.10
C GLN A 68 1.44 -12.29 9.42
N LEU A 69 2.39 -11.75 10.19
CA LEU A 69 3.44 -10.88 9.64
C LEU A 69 4.63 -11.64 9.06
N GLU A 70 4.88 -12.88 9.51
CA GLU A 70 6.01 -13.71 9.05
C GLU A 70 6.07 -13.88 7.51
N PRO A 71 4.96 -14.11 6.79
CA PRO A 71 4.94 -14.18 5.33
C PRO A 71 5.38 -12.90 4.62
N PHE A 72 5.50 -11.77 5.32
CA PHE A 72 5.89 -10.47 4.76
C PHE A 72 7.32 -10.05 5.13
N SER A 73 8.08 -10.94 5.80
CA SER A 73 9.46 -10.68 6.20
C SER A 73 10.39 -10.32 5.02
N TRP A 74 10.11 -10.86 3.82
CA TRP A 74 10.81 -10.56 2.57
C TRP A 74 10.81 -9.08 2.20
N ILE A 75 9.87 -8.27 2.70
CA ILE A 75 9.81 -6.82 2.42
C ILE A 75 11.13 -6.14 2.82
N LYS A 76 11.81 -6.62 3.87
CA LYS A 76 13.08 -6.04 4.36
C LYS A 76 14.26 -6.33 3.45
N SER A 77 14.24 -7.44 2.71
CA SER A 77 15.34 -7.89 1.83
C SER A 77 15.06 -7.61 0.36
N CYS A 78 13.80 -7.32 0.00
CA CYS A 78 13.38 -7.10 -1.37
C CYS A 78 14.00 -5.83 -1.97
N LYS A 79 14.64 -5.99 -3.13
CA LYS A 79 15.30 -4.88 -3.85
C LYS A 79 14.36 -4.16 -4.82
N LYS A 80 13.16 -4.68 -5.03
CA LYS A 80 12.16 -4.09 -5.92
C LYS A 80 11.41 -2.97 -5.23
N PRO A 81 10.92 -1.96 -5.97
CA PRO A 81 9.99 -0.99 -5.42
C PRO A 81 8.72 -1.65 -4.87
N ILE A 82 8.31 -1.22 -3.67
CA ILE A 82 7.14 -1.74 -2.94
C ILE A 82 6.20 -0.58 -2.60
N LEU A 83 4.91 -0.76 -2.86
CA LEU A 83 3.85 0.14 -2.40
C LEU A 83 2.83 -0.63 -1.56
N GLY A 84 2.57 -0.18 -0.34
CA GLY A 84 1.46 -0.67 0.47
C GLY A 84 0.27 0.30 0.43
N ILE A 85 -0.93 -0.24 0.20
CA ILE A 85 -2.19 0.53 0.16
C ILE A 85 -3.07 0.08 1.31
N CYS A 86 -3.53 1.01 2.15
CA CYS A 86 -4.37 0.75 3.31
C CYS A 86 -3.76 -0.37 4.20
N ALA A 87 -4.35 -1.57 4.23
CA ALA A 87 -3.79 -2.77 4.84
C ALA A 87 -2.32 -3.02 4.47
N GLY A 88 -1.95 -2.83 3.19
CA GLY A 88 -0.56 -2.97 2.76
C GLY A 88 0.40 -1.97 3.42
N MET A 89 -0.05 -0.73 3.68
CA MET A 89 0.75 0.24 4.44
C MET A 89 0.91 -0.21 5.89
N GLN A 90 -0.13 -0.78 6.48
CA GLN A 90 -0.09 -1.33 7.84
C GLN A 90 0.90 -2.51 7.93
N VAL A 91 0.88 -3.43 6.97
CA VAL A 91 1.83 -4.55 6.87
C VAL A 91 3.26 -4.03 6.79
N ILE A 92 3.55 -3.10 5.88
CA ILE A 92 4.89 -2.51 5.76
C ILE A 92 5.30 -1.88 7.09
N GLY A 93 4.45 -1.03 7.66
CA GLY A 93 4.74 -0.36 8.93
C GLY A 93 5.06 -1.36 10.03
N ALA A 94 4.24 -2.40 10.20
CA ALA A 94 4.40 -3.44 11.20
C ALA A 94 5.68 -4.28 11.00
N VAL A 95 5.99 -4.67 9.76
CA VAL A 95 7.23 -5.39 9.43
C VAL A 95 8.47 -4.57 9.84
N PHE A 96 8.44 -3.25 9.66
CA PHE A 96 9.52 -2.34 10.09
C PHE A 96 9.43 -1.89 11.57
N GLY A 97 8.59 -2.54 12.39
CA GLY A 97 8.50 -2.30 13.83
C GLY A 97 7.55 -1.18 14.25
N GLY A 98 6.76 -0.66 13.32
CA GLY A 98 5.61 0.20 13.63
C GLY A 98 4.51 -0.59 14.34
N ARG A 99 3.64 0.13 15.06
CA ARG A 99 2.49 -0.45 15.75
C ARG A 99 1.21 -0.11 15.00
N ILE A 100 0.39 -1.13 14.75
CA ILE A 100 -0.97 -0.93 14.26
C ILE A 100 -1.81 -0.39 15.42
N VAL A 101 -2.48 0.73 15.22
CA VAL A 101 -3.20 1.47 16.26
C VAL A 101 -4.62 1.79 15.82
N PRO A 102 -5.61 1.81 16.75
CA PRO A 102 -6.98 2.21 16.43
C PRO A 102 -6.99 3.63 15.82
N GLN A 103 -7.52 3.75 14.62
CA GLN A 103 -7.54 5.01 13.88
C GLN A 103 -8.64 4.98 12.81
N PRO A 104 -9.92 4.86 13.19
CA PRO A 104 -11.00 4.64 12.24
C PRO A 104 -11.24 5.87 11.36
N VAL A 105 -11.19 5.69 10.04
CA VAL A 105 -11.51 6.72 9.05
C VAL A 105 -12.25 6.08 7.88
N ILE A 106 -13.45 6.60 7.59
CA ILE A 106 -14.32 6.12 6.51
C ILE A 106 -14.78 7.32 5.68
N GLY A 107 -14.62 7.23 4.36
CA GLY A 107 -15.09 8.22 3.41
C GLY A 107 -13.98 9.09 2.82
N MET A 108 -14.38 10.21 2.22
CA MET A 108 -13.47 11.16 1.59
C MET A 108 -12.89 12.11 2.63
N GLU A 109 -11.57 12.28 2.61
CA GLU A 109 -10.85 13.25 3.45
C GLU A 109 -9.84 14.05 2.63
N LYS A 110 -9.60 15.30 3.05
CA LYS A 110 -8.51 16.12 2.53
C LYS A 110 -7.19 15.61 3.09
N ILE A 111 -6.21 15.41 2.21
CA ILE A 111 -4.88 14.94 2.56
C ILE A 111 -3.88 15.98 2.07
N GLU A 112 -3.01 16.43 2.96
CA GLU A 112 -1.90 17.32 2.64
C GLU A 112 -0.66 16.48 2.33
N ILE A 113 -0.16 16.57 1.09
CA ILE A 113 1.18 16.08 0.75
C ILE A 113 2.16 17.12 1.26
N VAL A 114 2.94 16.77 2.28
CA VAL A 114 3.86 17.68 2.98
C VAL A 114 5.29 17.60 2.46
N MET A 115 5.64 16.51 1.77
CA MET A 115 7.00 16.29 1.28
C MET A 115 7.04 15.85 -0.18
N LYS A 116 7.99 16.42 -0.93
CA LYS A 116 8.24 16.00 -2.30
C LYS A 116 8.76 14.56 -2.33
N SER A 117 8.12 13.69 -3.11
CA SER A 117 8.59 12.31 -3.34
C SER A 117 8.38 11.85 -4.78
N PRO A 118 9.08 10.80 -5.23
CA PRO A 118 8.83 10.20 -6.54
C PRO A 118 7.37 9.73 -6.71
N LEU A 119 6.79 9.18 -5.64
CA LEU A 119 5.43 8.67 -5.61
C LEU A 119 4.37 9.78 -5.65
N LEU A 120 4.42 10.74 -4.72
CA LEU A 120 3.35 11.72 -4.52
C LEU A 120 3.56 13.03 -5.27
N GLY A 121 4.76 13.27 -5.80
CA GLY A 121 5.09 14.53 -6.47
C GLY A 121 5.44 15.62 -5.46
N VAL A 122 5.10 16.87 -5.79
CA VAL A 122 5.38 18.05 -4.93
C VAL A 122 4.28 18.25 -3.90
N PRO A 123 4.55 19.00 -2.81
CA PRO A 123 3.54 19.34 -1.81
C PRO A 123 2.28 19.98 -2.41
N ARG A 124 1.11 19.50 -1.99
CA ARG A 124 -0.23 19.95 -2.41
C ARG A 124 -1.31 19.24 -1.61
N GLU A 125 -2.51 19.79 -1.60
CA GLU A 125 -3.71 19.10 -1.11
C GLU A 125 -4.28 18.17 -2.20
N ILE A 126 -4.77 16.99 -1.77
CA ILE A 126 -5.57 16.06 -2.58
C ILE A 126 -6.78 15.58 -1.74
N GLU A 127 -7.77 14.97 -2.39
CA GLU A 127 -8.81 14.21 -1.69
C GLU A 127 -8.53 12.70 -1.79
N GLY A 128 -8.52 12.00 -0.66
CA GLY A 128 -8.33 10.56 -0.57
C GLY A 128 -9.55 9.85 -0.01
N TYR A 129 -9.83 8.64 -0.51
CA TYR A 129 -10.86 7.78 0.06
C TYR A 129 -10.24 6.82 1.08
N HIS A 130 -10.77 6.80 2.29
CA HIS A 130 -10.36 5.91 3.37
C HIS A 130 -11.46 4.90 3.71
N LEU A 131 -11.05 3.69 4.07
CA LEU A 131 -11.92 2.64 4.59
C LEU A 131 -11.11 1.72 5.50
N HIS A 132 -10.83 2.16 6.73
CA HIS A 132 -10.06 1.38 7.70
C HIS A 132 -10.46 1.72 9.14
N ASP A 133 -10.31 0.74 10.03
CA ASP A 133 -10.46 0.91 11.49
C ASP A 133 -9.12 1.20 12.18
N PHE A 134 -8.01 0.95 11.49
CA PHE A 134 -6.65 0.99 12.02
C PHE A 134 -5.71 1.78 11.12
N GLY A 135 -4.78 2.48 11.77
CA GLY A 135 -3.60 3.08 11.15
C GLY A 135 -2.34 2.36 11.61
N VAL A 136 -1.19 2.91 11.23
CA VAL A 136 0.11 2.39 11.69
C VAL A 136 1.02 3.54 12.07
N SER A 137 1.70 3.42 13.21
CA SER A 137 2.71 4.40 13.61
C SER A 137 3.88 4.38 12.62
N VAL A 138 4.46 5.54 12.34
CA VAL A 138 5.62 5.64 11.45
C VAL A 138 6.80 4.85 12.04
N PRO A 139 7.28 3.79 11.37
CA PRO A 139 8.44 3.04 11.85
C PRO A 139 9.73 3.89 11.73
N THR A 140 10.76 3.52 12.48
CA THR A 140 12.07 4.17 12.37
C THR A 140 12.66 3.98 10.97
N GLY A 141 13.30 5.02 10.43
CA GLY A 141 13.86 5.00 9.06
C GLY A 141 12.84 5.27 7.97
N PHE A 142 11.66 5.77 8.34
CA PHE A 142 10.64 6.26 7.41
C PHE A 142 10.36 7.74 7.66
N ARG A 143 10.04 8.44 6.58
CA ARG A 143 9.59 9.83 6.59
C ARG A 143 8.13 9.92 6.18
N VAL A 144 7.40 10.84 6.79
CA VAL A 144 6.02 11.17 6.42
C VAL A 144 6.03 11.90 5.07
N LEU A 145 5.17 11.47 4.16
CA LEU A 145 4.97 12.08 2.86
C LEU A 145 3.66 12.87 2.78
N ALA A 146 2.63 12.41 3.49
CA ALA A 146 1.34 13.04 3.52
C ALA A 146 0.62 12.77 4.85
N GLU A 147 -0.22 13.71 5.26
CA GLU A 147 -0.99 13.67 6.50
C GLU A 147 -2.39 14.25 6.30
N SER A 148 -3.30 13.91 7.21
CA SER A 148 -4.60 14.55 7.32
C SER A 148 -4.95 14.73 8.78
N ARG A 149 -5.25 15.97 9.19
CA ARG A 149 -5.51 16.32 10.60
C ARG A 149 -4.36 15.83 11.50
N GLU A 150 -4.56 14.74 12.22
CA GLU A 150 -3.58 14.10 13.13
C GLU A 150 -3.10 12.72 12.65
N HIS A 151 -3.41 12.35 11.40
CA HIS A 151 -3.25 11.01 10.87
C HIS A 151 -2.18 10.99 9.78
N VAL A 152 -1.28 10.01 9.85
CA VAL A 152 -0.31 9.79 8.76
C VAL A 152 -1.02 9.11 7.60
N CYS A 153 -1.05 9.77 6.45
CA CYS A 153 -1.72 9.29 5.25
C CYS A 153 -0.75 8.63 4.26
N ALA A 154 0.54 8.94 4.33
CA ALA A 154 1.57 8.27 3.55
C ALA A 154 2.96 8.38 4.19
N PHE A 155 3.79 7.35 3.99
CA PHE A 155 5.20 7.39 4.34
C PHE A 155 6.09 6.79 3.24
N GLN A 156 7.39 7.01 3.36
CA GLN A 156 8.41 6.37 2.54
C GLN A 156 9.62 5.99 3.38
N HIS A 157 10.23 4.84 3.08
CA HIS A 157 11.50 4.42 3.67
C HIS A 157 12.64 5.34 3.20
N ASP A 158 13.56 5.71 4.10
CA ASP A 158 14.63 6.69 3.83
C ASP A 158 15.63 6.27 2.75
N ARG A 159 15.94 4.97 2.67
CA ARG A 159 16.93 4.39 1.76
C ARG A 159 16.34 3.58 0.60
N TRP A 160 15.24 2.87 0.82
CA TRP A 160 14.68 1.91 -0.14
C TRP A 160 13.41 2.47 -0.80
N PRO A 161 13.08 2.05 -2.04
CA PRO A 161 11.86 2.47 -2.74
C PRO A 161 10.60 1.78 -2.18
N VAL A 162 10.40 1.87 -0.86
CA VAL A 162 9.28 1.30 -0.12
C VAL A 162 8.39 2.44 0.34
N TYR A 163 7.11 2.37 -0.02
CA TYR A 163 6.12 3.40 0.23
C TYR A 163 4.86 2.81 0.86
N GLY A 164 4.14 3.61 1.65
CA GLY A 164 2.82 3.27 2.16
C GLY A 164 1.86 4.44 1.96
N VAL A 165 0.60 4.16 1.61
CA VAL A 165 -0.52 5.11 1.62
C VAL A 165 -1.72 4.51 2.37
N MET A 166 -2.34 5.28 3.27
CA MET A 166 -3.51 4.83 4.07
C MET A 166 -4.86 5.03 3.37
N PHE A 167 -4.85 5.70 2.22
CA PHE A 167 -6.03 5.89 1.37
C PHE A 167 -5.96 4.98 0.15
N HIS A 168 -7.08 4.84 -0.55
CA HIS A 168 -7.24 4.00 -1.73
C HIS A 168 -7.03 4.84 -3.01
N PRO A 169 -5.81 4.90 -3.59
CA PRO A 169 -5.54 5.68 -4.79
C PRO A 169 -6.36 5.21 -6.01
N GLU A 170 -6.76 3.95 -6.07
CA GLU A 170 -7.60 3.37 -7.12
C GLU A 170 -8.97 4.06 -7.28
N VAL A 171 -9.45 4.76 -6.24
CA VAL A 171 -10.75 5.46 -6.23
C VAL A 171 -10.65 6.86 -6.87
N ARG A 172 -9.69 7.69 -6.43
CA ARG A 172 -9.56 9.11 -6.89
C ARG A 172 -8.17 9.52 -7.37
N ASN A 173 -7.11 8.78 -7.02
CA ASN A 173 -5.72 9.18 -7.20
C ASN A 173 -4.91 8.16 -8.01
N ARG A 174 -5.48 7.62 -9.09
CA ARG A 174 -4.85 6.56 -9.93
C ARG A 174 -3.48 6.97 -10.49
N TRP A 175 -3.25 8.27 -10.64
CA TRP A 175 -1.95 8.85 -11.00
C TRP A 175 -0.82 8.40 -10.06
N ILE A 176 -1.11 8.07 -8.79
CA ILE A 176 -0.15 7.52 -7.83
C ILE A 176 0.31 6.12 -8.27
N LEU A 177 -0.62 5.26 -8.68
CA LEU A 177 -0.33 3.93 -9.21
C LEU A 177 0.50 4.02 -10.49
N GLU A 178 0.16 4.96 -11.37
CA GLU A 178 0.91 5.20 -12.61
C GLU A 178 2.34 5.70 -12.34
N ARG A 179 2.52 6.60 -11.36
CA ARG A 179 3.85 7.07 -10.96
C ARG A 179 4.66 5.94 -10.37
N PHE A 180 4.08 5.15 -9.47
CA PHE A 180 4.72 3.97 -8.89
C PHE A 180 5.18 2.99 -9.97
N ALA A 181 4.32 2.71 -10.95
CA ALA A 181 4.62 1.82 -12.08
C ALA A 181 5.81 2.30 -12.95
N LYS A 182 6.15 3.59 -12.90
CA LYS A 182 7.23 4.23 -13.67
C LYS A 182 8.53 4.44 -12.86
N LEU A 183 8.57 4.13 -11.56
CA LEU A 183 9.74 4.40 -10.70
C LEU A 183 10.98 3.56 -11.07
N ARG A 184 12.06 4.13 -11.55
CA ARG A 184 13.25 3.29 -11.88
C ARG A 184 13.87 2.62 -10.66
#